data_AF-A0AA90YVB3-F1
#
_entry.id   AF-A0AA90YVB3-F1
#
_cell.length_a   1.000
_cell.length_b   1.000
_cell.length_c   1.000
_cell.angle_alpha   90.00
_cell.angle_beta   90.00
_cell.angle_gamma   90.00
#
_symmetry.space_group_name_H-M   'P 1'
#
loop_
_entity.id
_entity.type
_entity.pdbx_description
1 polymer ?
#
loop_
_entity_poly.entity_id
_entity_poly.type
_entity_poly.pdbx_seq_one_letter_code
_entity_poly.pdbx_strand_id
1 'polypeptide(L)'
;MPTDASQPFDGSTQHGPAPNGASGATTYLIELDAELAAAAEGWRKANRIKSTNEALSELVRLGLLSEISQLHDLVASIRNSIKK
;
A
#
# COMPACT_ATOMS: atom_id res chain seq x y z
N MET A 1 -36.91 22.34 -30.95
CA MET A 1 -37.78 21.46 -30.15
C MET A 1 -36.88 20.46 -29.43
N PRO A 2 -36.78 20.48 -28.10
CA PRO A 2 -35.97 19.53 -27.33
C PRO A 2 -36.78 18.25 -27.10
N THR A 3 -36.17 17.07 -27.27
CA THR A 3 -36.81 15.79 -26.93
C THR A 3 -35.97 15.07 -25.88
N ASP A 4 -36.41 15.28 -24.65
CA ASP A 4 -36.68 14.32 -23.58
C ASP A 4 -35.65 13.22 -23.25
N ALA A 5 -35.24 13.24 -21.99
CA ALA A 5 -34.38 12.26 -21.34
C ALA A 5 -35.23 11.15 -20.73
N SER A 6 -35.11 9.93 -21.24
CA SER A 6 -35.61 8.72 -20.58
C SER A 6 -34.93 7.47 -21.16
N GLN A 7 -33.63 7.30 -20.90
CA GLN A 7 -33.06 5.95 -20.91
C GLN A 7 -33.13 5.37 -19.50
N PRO A 8 -33.78 4.22 -19.30
CA PRO A 8 -33.84 3.59 -17.99
C PRO A 8 -32.43 3.12 -17.60
N PHE A 9 -32.02 3.49 -16.38
CA PHE A 9 -30.83 2.95 -15.73
C PHE A 9 -31.15 1.49 -15.38
N ASP A 10 -30.83 0.58 -16.30
CA ASP A 10 -30.77 -0.85 -16.03
C ASP A 10 -29.72 -1.07 -14.94
N GLY A 11 -30.18 -1.26 -13.70
CA GLY A 11 -29.36 -1.51 -12.51
C GLY A 11 -28.54 -2.80 -12.55
N SER A 12 -28.31 -3.39 -13.73
CA SER A 12 -27.44 -4.54 -13.93
C SER A 12 -26.03 -4.13 -14.35
N THR A 13 -25.43 -3.15 -13.65
CA THR A 13 -23.97 -3.18 -13.55
C THR A 13 -23.66 -4.33 -12.60
N GLN A 14 -23.37 -5.50 -13.17
CA GLN A 14 -22.80 -6.62 -12.43
C GLN A 14 -21.49 -6.14 -11.80
N HIS A 15 -21.57 -5.58 -10.59
CA HIS A 15 -20.47 -5.68 -9.64
C HIS A 15 -20.39 -7.15 -9.27
N GLY A 16 -19.72 -7.92 -10.13
CA GLY A 16 -19.19 -9.22 -9.74
C GLY A 16 -18.47 -9.05 -8.40
N PRO A 17 -18.44 -10.11 -7.56
CA PRO A 17 -17.72 -10.03 -6.29
C PRO A 17 -16.34 -9.42 -6.56
N ALA A 18 -15.99 -8.37 -5.82
CA ALA A 18 -14.65 -7.80 -5.85
C ALA A 18 -13.67 -8.97 -5.84
N PRO A 19 -12.71 -9.06 -6.78
CA PRO A 19 -11.83 -10.22 -6.86
C PRO A 19 -11.09 -10.33 -5.53
N ASN A 20 -11.57 -11.25 -4.69
CA ASN A 20 -10.95 -11.63 -3.45
C ASN A 20 -9.52 -12.09 -3.79
N GLY A 21 -8.51 -11.34 -3.34
CA GLY A 21 -7.15 -11.84 -3.22
C GLY A 21 -6.37 -12.04 -4.53
N ALA A 22 -6.47 -11.13 -5.49
CA ALA A 22 -5.43 -11.07 -6.52
C ALA A 22 -4.13 -10.54 -5.90
N SER A 23 -3.31 -11.44 -5.34
CA SER A 23 -1.90 -11.17 -5.07
C SER A 23 -1.18 -11.09 -6.42
N GLY A 24 -1.37 -9.97 -7.12
CA GLY A 24 -0.65 -9.67 -8.34
C GLY A 24 0.75 -9.20 -7.98
N ALA A 25 1.77 -9.96 -8.37
CA ALA A 25 3.14 -9.47 -8.32
C ALA A 25 3.27 -8.27 -9.27
N THR A 26 3.37 -7.06 -8.72
CA THR A 26 3.64 -5.84 -9.49
C THR A 26 5.13 -5.56 -9.43
N THR A 27 5.76 -5.36 -10.59
CA THR A 27 7.19 -5.04 -10.68
C THR A 27 7.36 -3.53 -10.83
N TYR A 28 8.29 -2.97 -10.08
CA TYR A 28 8.65 -1.56 -10.14
C TYR A 28 10.12 -1.41 -10.51
N LEU A 29 10.43 -0.45 -11.37
CA LEU A 29 11.79 0.03 -11.57
C LEU A 29 12.03 1.18 -10.58
N ILE A 30 13.08 1.07 -9.78
CA ILE A 30 13.48 2.11 -8.83
C ILE A 30 14.94 2.47 -9.05
N GLU A 31 15.24 3.76 -8.98
CA GLU A 31 16.60 4.27 -8.96
C GLU A 31 16.95 4.64 -7.52
N LEU A 32 18.08 4.12 -7.03
CA LEU A 32 18.61 4.44 -5.72
C LEU A 32 19.94 5.14 -5.92
N ASP A 33 20.21 6.15 -5.09
CA ASP A 33 21.56 6.67 -4.96
C ASP A 33 22.50 5.61 -4.36
N ALA A 34 23.80 5.89 -4.43
CA ALA A 34 24.82 4.94 -3.98
C ALA A 34 24.75 4.66 -2.47
N GLU A 35 24.31 5.63 -1.66
CA GLU A 35 24.22 5.50 -0.21
C GLU A 35 23.05 4.57 0.18
N LEU A 36 21.87 4.82 -0.38
CA LEU A 36 20.69 3.99 -0.19
C LEU A 36 20.91 2.56 -0.72
N ALA A 37 21.57 2.40 -1.86
CA ALA A 37 21.93 1.09 -2.38
C ALA A 37 22.88 0.33 -1.43
N ALA A 38 23.90 1.01 -0.89
CA ALA A 38 24.82 0.42 0.08
C ALA A 38 24.12 0.06 1.39
N ALA A 39 23.22 0.91 1.89
CA ALA A 39 22.44 0.66 3.09
C ALA A 39 21.51 -0.56 2.93
N ALA A 40 20.79 -0.64 1.80
CA ALA A 40 19.92 -1.78 1.50
C ALA A 40 20.71 -3.10 1.44
N GLU A 41 21.89 -3.09 0.81
CA GLU A 41 22.76 -4.26 0.74
C GLU A 41 23.36 -4.64 2.12
N GLY A 42 23.74 -3.65 2.93
CA GLY A 42 24.20 -3.88 4.30
C GLY A 42 23.12 -4.54 5.16
N TRP A 43 21.89 -4.01 5.09
CA TRP A 43 20.74 -4.58 5.78
C TRP A 43 20.41 -6.00 5.31
N ARG A 44 20.44 -6.25 3.99
CA ARG A 44 20.26 -7.59 3.41
C ARG A 44 21.25 -8.59 4.00
N LYS A 45 22.54 -8.24 4.05
CA LYS A 45 23.60 -9.11 4.61
C LYS A 45 23.39 -9.36 6.10
N ALA A 46 23.09 -8.31 6.87
CA ALA A 46 22.89 -8.42 8.32
C ALA A 46 21.72 -9.35 8.67
N ASN A 47 20.66 -9.35 7.85
CA ASN A 47 19.45 -10.14 8.08
C ASN A 47 19.42 -11.46 7.29
N ARG A 48 20.52 -11.82 6.60
CA ARG A 48 20.64 -13.05 5.79
C ARG A 48 19.56 -13.21 4.73
N ILE A 49 19.14 -12.10 4.14
CA ILE A 49 18.09 -12.08 3.11
C ILE A 49 18.68 -12.46 1.75
N LYS A 50 17.95 -13.28 1.00
CA LYS A 50 18.48 -14.00 -0.16
C LYS A 50 18.78 -13.07 -1.34
N SER A 51 17.95 -12.05 -1.55
CA SER A 51 18.10 -11.13 -2.68
C SER A 51 17.90 -9.67 -2.30
N THR A 52 18.47 -8.77 -3.10
CA THR A 52 18.27 -7.33 -2.93
C THR A 52 16.80 -6.94 -3.11
N ASN A 53 16.08 -7.57 -4.04
CA ASN A 53 14.65 -7.31 -4.25
C ASN A 53 13.81 -7.69 -3.04
N GLU A 54 14.08 -8.84 -2.43
CA GLU A 54 13.43 -9.27 -1.19
C GLU A 54 13.76 -8.29 -0.06
N ALA A 55 15.02 -7.86 0.06
CA ALA A 55 15.41 -6.91 1.08
C ALA A 55 14.71 -5.55 0.91
N LEU A 56 14.64 -5.03 -0.31
CA LEU A 56 13.94 -3.78 -0.61
C LEU A 56 12.44 -3.90 -0.34
N SER A 57 11.83 -5.03 -0.69
CA SER A 57 10.42 -5.30 -0.41
C SER A 57 10.14 -5.28 1.09
N GLU A 58 10.99 -5.92 1.89
CA GLU A 58 10.85 -5.93 3.35
C GLU A 58 11.14 -4.57 3.99
N LEU A 59 12.14 -3.82 3.50
CA LEU A 59 12.39 -2.46 3.97
C LEU A 59 11.20 -1.53 3.72
N VAL A 60 10.61 -1.60 2.52
CA VAL A 60 9.38 -0.84 2.19
C VAL A 60 8.24 -1.27 3.10
N ARG A 61 8.05 -2.58 3.30
CA ARG A 61 7.01 -3.12 4.19
C ARG A 61 7.17 -2.59 5.62
N LEU A 62 8.38 -2.63 6.17
CA LEU A 62 8.67 -2.15 7.53
C LEU A 62 8.43 -0.64 7.66
N GLY A 63 8.83 0.15 6.65
CA GLY A 63 8.55 1.59 6.60
C GLY A 63 7.05 1.88 6.65
N LEU A 64 6.28 1.24 5.77
CA LEU A 64 4.81 1.40 5.73
C LEU A 64 4.14 0.98 7.03
N LEU A 65 4.57 -0.13 7.64
CA LEU A 65 4.02 -0.57 8.93
C LEU A 65 4.33 0.42 10.06
N SER A 66 5.51 1.04 10.06
CA SER A 66 5.87 2.08 11.03
C SER A 66 4.97 3.30 10.89
N GLU A 67 4.74 3.78 9.67
CA GLU A 67 3.84 4.90 9.39
C GLU A 67 2.40 4.61 9.81
N ILE A 68 1.88 3.42 9.47
CA ILE A 68 0.54 2.99 9.88
C ILE A 68 0.43 2.95 11.40
N SER A 69 1.44 2.43 12.10
CA SER A 69 1.45 2.38 13.57
C SER A 69 1.40 3.79 14.18
N GLN A 70 2.18 4.74 13.66
CA GLN A 70 2.19 6.12 14.14
C GLN A 70 0.84 6.81 13.95
N LEU A 71 0.20 6.60 12.79
CA LEU A 71 -1.14 7.13 12.51
C LEU A 71 -2.20 6.50 13.42
N HIS A 72 -2.13 5.20 13.65
CA HIS A 72 -3.02 4.51 14.57
C HIS A 72 -2.93 5.11 15.99
N ASP A 73 -1.72 5.30 16.50
CA ASP A 73 -1.49 5.84 17.84
C ASP A 73 -1.98 7.29 17.96
N LEU A 74 -1.76 8.10 16.92
CA LEU A 74 -2.31 9.46 16.85
C LEU A 74 -3.84 9.45 16.94
N VAL A 75 -4.50 8.62 16.13
CA VAL A 75 -5.97 8.50 16.12
C VAL A 75 -6.50 7.99 17.47
N ALA A 76 -5.83 7.02 18.07
CA ALA A 76 -6.18 6.49 19.39
C ALA A 76 -6.05 7.59 20.47
N SER A 77 -4.99 8.38 20.42
CA SER A 77 -4.77 9.51 21.32
C SER A 77 -5.88 10.56 21.24
N ILE A 78 -6.23 11.00 20.02
CA ILE A 78 -7.34 11.95 19.78
C ILE A 78 -8.67 11.38 20.28
N ARG A 79 -8.95 10.11 20.00
CA ARG A 79 -10.19 9.46 20.46
C ARG A 79 -10.28 9.44 21.99
N ASN A 80 -9.17 9.19 22.67
CA ASN A 80 -9.11 9.14 24.12
C ASN A 80 -9.19 10.53 24.76
N SER A 81 -8.72 11.58 24.08
CA SER A 81 -8.84 12.96 24.57
C SER A 81 -10.26 13.52 24.47
N ILE A 82 -11.07 13.07 23.50
CA ILE A 82 -12.48 13.49 23.33
C ILE A 82 -13.43 12.75 24.29
N LYS A 83 -13.06 11.53 24.71
CA LYS A 83 -13.85 10.73 25.66
C LYS A 83 -13.65 11.12 27.13
N LYS A 84 -12.74 12.05 27.43
CA LYS A 84 -12.52 12.62 28.76
C LYS A 84 -13.30 13.92 28.88
#